data_AF-A0A1Q3FMM9-F1
#
_entry.id   AF-A0A1Q3FMM9-F1
#
_cell.length_a   1.000
_cell.length_b   1.000
_cell.length_c   1.000
_cell.angle_alpha   90.00
_cell.angle_beta   90.00
_cell.angle_gamma   90.00
#
_symmetry.space_group_name_H-M   'P 1'
#
loop_
_entity.id
_entity.type
_entity.pdbx_description
1 polymer ?
#
loop_
_entity_poly.entity_id
_entity_poly.type
_entity_poly.pdbx_seq_one_letter_code
_entity_poly.pdbx_strand_id
1 'polypeptide(L)'
;MHHRLWLLVTVIYITCAIGVEDEDDPEQVTMPPAEEYKNNPYCFRFTWLGPKYNKESQYKNLSCENLLKKATGIPCFQPLVVTNNSNVPDTEYMWNEYKDKPAQIACRLVRGEVCARFTYRYNGAIENITYMCAKMNVDNESSTASTCYTEDRSGREIEVCVCESVAGKTPCNRAATLLLDQLERPLFLAGLAIIQLLALRMSGIVR
;
A
#
# COMPACT_ATOMS: atom_id res chain seq x y z
N MET A 1 36.72 51.20 13.40
CA MET A 1 35.36 50.66 13.16
C MET A 1 35.18 49.28 13.84
N HIS A 2 35.50 49.13 15.14
CA HIS A 2 35.34 47.85 15.87
C HIS A 2 34.47 47.94 17.14
N HIS A 3 33.99 49.13 17.50
CA HIS A 3 33.19 49.31 18.73
C HIS A 3 31.68 49.16 18.54
N ARG A 4 31.17 49.27 17.30
CA ARG A 4 29.73 49.17 16.99
C ARG A 4 29.22 47.74 16.87
N LEU A 5 30.12 46.77 16.67
CA LEU A 5 29.75 45.36 16.52
C LEU A 5 29.43 44.68 17.86
N TRP A 6 30.12 45.08 18.95
CA TRP A 6 29.90 44.50 20.28
C TRP A 6 28.57 44.92 20.90
N LEU A 7 28.15 46.18 20.71
CA LEU A 7 26.87 46.67 21.24
C LEU A 7 25.66 45.96 20.63
N LEU A 8 25.70 45.62 19.33
CA LEU A 8 24.62 44.89 18.66
C LEU A 8 24.52 43.44 19.15
N VAL A 9 25.65 42.76 19.39
CA VAL A 9 25.66 41.38 19.88
C VAL A 9 25.15 41.29 21.33
N THR A 10 25.46 42.28 22.18
CA THR A 10 24.94 42.32 23.55
C THR A 10 23.45 42.66 23.62
N VAL A 11 22.92 43.52 22.74
CA VAL A 11 21.48 43.84 22.73
C VAL A 11 20.65 42.64 22.28
N ILE A 12 21.12 41.87 21.29
CA ILE A 12 20.44 40.64 20.84
C ILE A 12 20.38 39.60 21.96
N TYR A 13 21.46 39.44 22.74
CA TYR A 13 21.49 38.51 23.86
C TYR A 13 20.55 38.91 25.01
N ILE A 14 20.35 40.21 25.24
CA ILE A 14 19.50 40.72 26.33
C ILE A 14 18.01 40.68 25.95
N THR A 15 17.64 40.79 24.67
CA THR A 15 16.23 40.66 24.24
C THR A 15 15.72 39.22 24.15
N CYS A 16 16.61 38.21 24.15
CA CYS A 16 16.19 36.80 24.19
C CYS A 16 15.86 36.29 25.61
N ALA A 17 16.11 37.08 26.66
CA ALA A 17 15.90 36.67 28.05
C ALA A 17 14.61 37.24 28.68
N ILE A 18 13.68 37.74 27.87
CA ILE A 18 12.36 38.19 28.34
C ILE A 18 11.35 37.13 27.93
N GLY A 19 10.75 36.49 28.93
CA GLY A 19 9.83 35.37 28.78
C GLY A 19 8.68 35.67 27.82
N VAL A 20 8.44 34.72 26.93
CA VAL A 20 7.12 34.48 26.34
C VAL A 20 6.59 33.26 27.07
N GLU A 21 5.89 33.51 28.18
CA GLU A 21 4.87 32.60 28.69
C GLU A 21 3.59 33.03 27.98
N ASP A 22 3.11 32.17 27.07
CA ASP A 22 1.78 32.11 26.44
C ASP A 22 1.93 30.95 25.42
N GLU A 23 1.06 29.99 25.21
CA GLU A 23 -0.25 29.56 25.72
C GLU A 23 -0.44 28.20 25.01
N ASP A 24 -1.00 27.20 25.68
CA ASP A 24 -1.53 25.95 25.10
C ASP A 24 -0.59 25.13 24.18
N ASP A 25 0.28 24.32 24.79
CA ASP A 25 0.77 23.09 24.15
C ASP A 25 -0.46 22.20 23.89
N PRO A 26 -0.85 21.92 22.63
CA PRO A 26 -2.02 21.10 22.38
C PRO A 26 -1.71 19.72 22.94
N GLU A 27 -2.43 19.37 24.02
CA GLU A 27 -2.44 18.06 24.64
C GLU A 27 -2.34 17.00 23.53
N GLN A 28 -1.18 16.33 23.43
CA GLN A 28 -1.03 15.21 22.52
C GLN A 28 -2.05 14.17 22.97
N VAL A 29 -3.16 14.09 22.25
CA VAL A 29 -4.16 13.04 22.43
C VAL A 29 -3.47 11.73 22.06
N THR A 30 -2.79 11.12 23.02
CA THR A 30 -2.37 9.73 22.94
C THR A 30 -3.64 8.90 22.95
N MET A 31 -4.17 8.66 21.76
CA MET A 31 -5.28 7.75 21.58
C MET A 31 -4.90 6.38 22.15
N PRO A 32 -5.84 5.66 22.76
CA PRO A 32 -5.61 4.28 23.11
C PRO A 32 -5.19 3.50 21.84
N PRO A 33 -4.21 2.58 21.93
CA PRO A 33 -3.68 1.84 20.77
C PRO A 33 -4.77 1.19 19.90
N ALA A 34 -5.90 0.83 20.51
CA ALA A 34 -7.03 0.22 19.84
C ALA A 34 -7.75 1.13 18.84
N GLU A 35 -7.54 2.45 18.85
CA GLU A 35 -8.25 3.36 17.93
C GLU A 35 -7.34 4.12 16.96
N GLU A 36 -6.03 3.89 17.00
CA GLU A 36 -5.07 4.61 16.16
C GLU A 36 -5.39 4.47 14.66
N TYR A 37 -5.92 3.31 14.24
CA TYR A 37 -6.28 3.05 12.84
C TYR A 37 -7.41 3.95 12.31
N LYS A 38 -8.25 4.52 13.19
CA LYS A 38 -9.34 5.41 12.78
C LYS A 38 -8.83 6.73 12.21
N ASN A 39 -7.68 7.20 12.70
CA ASN A 39 -7.13 8.51 12.38
C ASN A 39 -5.93 8.45 11.45
N ASN A 40 -5.44 7.26 11.12
CA ASN A 40 -4.27 7.08 10.26
C ASN A 40 -4.55 6.06 9.16
N PRO A 41 -4.10 6.32 7.92
CA PRO A 41 -4.18 5.34 6.84
C PRO A 41 -3.05 4.29 6.97
N TYR A 42 -3.37 3.05 6.61
CA TYR A 42 -2.47 1.90 6.73
C TYR A 42 -2.39 1.11 5.42
N CYS A 43 -1.26 0.45 5.19
CA CYS A 43 -1.09 -0.58 4.17
C CYS A 43 -0.84 -1.93 4.84
N PHE A 44 -1.36 -3.01 4.28
CA PHE A 44 -0.86 -4.33 4.67
C PHE A 44 0.64 -4.40 4.42
N ARG A 45 1.35 -5.05 5.35
CA ARG A 45 2.80 -5.25 5.31
C ARG A 45 3.16 -6.65 5.79
N PHE A 46 3.29 -7.57 4.85
CA PHE A 46 3.66 -8.97 5.08
C PHE A 46 3.99 -9.65 3.74
N THR A 47 4.55 -10.86 3.78
CA THR A 47 4.78 -11.67 2.57
C THR A 47 4.02 -12.98 2.65
N TRP A 48 3.19 -13.25 1.65
CA TRP A 48 2.45 -14.50 1.51
C TRP A 48 3.21 -15.50 0.63
N LEU A 49 3.32 -16.75 1.11
CA LEU A 49 4.11 -17.82 0.47
C LEU A 49 3.27 -18.89 -0.27
N GLY A 50 1.95 -18.73 -0.32
CA GLY A 50 1.08 -19.71 -0.94
C GLY A 50 0.58 -20.83 0.00
N PRO A 51 -0.05 -21.86 -0.58
CA PRO A 51 -0.51 -23.08 0.10
C PRO A 51 0.60 -23.99 0.62
N LYS A 52 1.89 -23.61 0.50
CA LYS A 52 3.06 -24.47 0.77
C LYS A 52 3.20 -24.91 2.25
N TYR A 53 2.16 -24.75 3.07
CA TYR A 53 2.09 -25.15 4.46
C TYR A 53 1.88 -26.66 4.63
N ASN A 54 2.91 -27.36 5.10
CA ASN A 54 2.72 -28.55 5.94
C ASN A 54 3.23 -28.21 7.37
N LYS A 55 2.65 -28.87 8.40
CA LYS A 55 2.98 -28.63 9.82
C LYS A 55 4.45 -28.90 10.17
N GLU A 56 5.18 -29.55 9.26
CA GLU A 56 6.61 -29.90 9.33
C GLU A 56 7.51 -28.87 8.62
N SER A 57 6.92 -27.83 8.00
CA SER A 57 7.68 -27.02 7.06
C SER A 57 8.67 -26.10 7.76
N GLN A 58 9.89 -26.13 7.24
CA GLN A 58 11.02 -25.23 7.44
C GLN A 58 10.69 -23.71 7.50
N TYR A 59 9.46 -23.29 7.20
CA TYR A 59 9.08 -21.90 7.00
C TYR A 59 8.60 -21.15 8.26
N LYS A 60 8.29 -21.85 9.38
CA LYS A 60 7.89 -21.19 10.65
C LYS A 60 8.95 -20.26 11.23
N ASN A 61 10.23 -20.53 10.95
CA ASN A 61 11.37 -19.74 11.40
C ASN A 61 12.14 -19.15 10.22
N LEU A 62 11.52 -19.06 9.03
CA LEU A 62 12.22 -18.51 7.87
C LEU A 62 12.30 -16.99 7.98
N SER A 63 13.49 -16.45 7.78
CA SER A 63 13.69 -15.04 7.49
C SER A 63 13.43 -14.76 6.01
N CYS A 64 13.26 -13.48 5.67
CA CYS A 64 13.21 -13.04 4.27
C CYS A 64 14.50 -13.39 3.51
N GLU A 65 15.66 -13.35 4.18
CA GLU A 65 16.95 -13.71 3.58
C GLU A 65 16.99 -15.18 3.14
N ASN A 66 16.47 -16.06 3.99
CA ASN A 66 16.36 -17.49 3.70
C ASN A 66 15.37 -17.76 2.55
N LEU A 67 14.28 -16.99 2.47
CA LEU A 67 13.25 -17.16 1.45
C LEU A 67 13.78 -16.79 0.07
N LEU A 68 14.42 -15.63 -0.02
CA LEU A 68 14.84 -15.07 -1.29
C LEU A 68 16.11 -15.74 -1.83
N LYS A 69 16.87 -16.49 -1.02
CA LYS A 69 18.13 -17.15 -1.43
C LYS A 69 19.08 -16.23 -2.20
N LYS A 70 19.19 -14.97 -1.77
CA LYS A 70 19.94 -13.86 -2.42
C LYS A 70 19.36 -13.35 -3.75
N ALA A 71 18.13 -13.72 -4.11
CA ALA A 71 17.43 -13.06 -5.21
C ALA A 71 17.30 -11.55 -4.92
N THR A 72 17.76 -10.75 -5.86
CA THR A 72 17.73 -9.28 -5.77
C THR A 72 16.46 -8.75 -6.40
N GLY A 73 15.91 -7.68 -5.84
CA GLY A 73 14.77 -6.97 -6.44
C GLY A 73 13.38 -7.56 -6.13
N ILE A 74 13.29 -8.60 -5.30
CA ILE A 74 12.02 -9.14 -4.80
C ILE A 74 11.83 -8.67 -3.35
N PRO A 75 10.83 -7.83 -3.05
CA PRO A 75 10.59 -7.36 -1.69
C PRO A 75 10.09 -8.49 -0.80
N CYS A 76 10.45 -8.46 0.49
CA CYS A 76 9.94 -9.38 1.49
C CYS A 76 9.82 -8.68 2.85
N PHE A 77 8.69 -8.90 3.53
CA PHE A 77 8.41 -8.37 4.86
C PHE A 77 7.90 -9.47 5.78
N GLN A 78 8.28 -9.38 7.05
CA GLN A 78 7.66 -10.15 8.12
C GLN A 78 6.31 -9.52 8.53
N PRO A 79 5.33 -10.33 8.97
CA PRO A 79 5.39 -11.79 9.09
C PRO A 79 5.30 -12.51 7.73
N LEU A 80 5.86 -13.73 7.66
CA LEU A 80 5.57 -14.64 6.54
C LEU A 80 4.21 -15.31 6.77
N VAL A 81 3.26 -15.06 5.86
CA VAL A 81 1.89 -15.57 5.92
C VAL A 81 1.76 -16.76 4.98
N VAL A 82 1.03 -17.77 5.43
CA VAL A 82 0.73 -18.97 4.65
C VAL A 82 -0.76 -19.23 4.68
N THR A 83 -1.29 -19.81 3.60
CA THR A 83 -2.66 -20.30 3.55
C THR A 83 -2.63 -21.83 3.47
N ASN A 84 -3.76 -22.47 3.81
CA ASN A 84 -3.93 -23.91 3.68
C ASN A 84 -4.60 -24.31 2.37
N ASN A 85 -4.84 -23.34 1.48
CA ASN A 85 -5.50 -23.48 0.20
C ASN A 85 -4.79 -22.64 -0.86
N SER A 86 -5.13 -22.83 -2.13
CA SER A 86 -4.53 -22.06 -3.23
C SER A 86 -4.96 -20.59 -3.29
N ASN A 87 -5.77 -20.13 -2.33
CA ASN A 87 -6.23 -18.75 -2.28
C ASN A 87 -5.23 -17.88 -1.54
N VAL A 88 -5.16 -16.63 -1.98
CA VAL A 88 -4.50 -15.53 -1.25
C VAL A 88 -5.13 -15.34 0.14
N PRO A 89 -4.41 -14.73 1.11
CA PRO A 89 -4.93 -14.52 2.46
C PRO A 89 -6.21 -13.70 2.45
N ASP A 90 -7.14 -14.04 3.35
CA ASP A 90 -8.32 -13.22 3.61
C ASP A 90 -7.89 -11.94 4.36
N THR A 91 -7.57 -10.91 3.59
CA THR A 91 -7.14 -9.63 4.12
C THR A 91 -8.23 -8.90 4.90
N GLU A 92 -9.51 -9.18 4.63
CA GLU A 92 -10.62 -8.56 5.37
C GLU A 92 -10.72 -9.17 6.78
N TYR A 93 -10.61 -10.49 6.88
CA TYR A 93 -10.49 -11.18 8.18
C TYR A 93 -9.25 -10.71 8.94
N MET A 94 -8.09 -10.67 8.29
CA MET A 94 -6.84 -10.19 8.91
C MET A 94 -6.96 -8.77 9.43
N TRP A 95 -7.58 -7.84 8.68
CA TRP A 95 -7.75 -6.48 9.17
C TRP A 95 -8.66 -6.44 10.39
N ASN A 96 -9.78 -7.16 10.38
CA ASN A 96 -10.71 -7.17 11.51
C ASN A 96 -10.08 -7.72 12.80
N GLU A 97 -9.16 -8.68 12.70
CA GLU A 97 -8.45 -9.27 13.84
C GLU A 97 -7.31 -8.38 14.38
N TYR A 98 -6.65 -7.60 13.50
CA TYR A 98 -5.41 -6.89 13.85
C TYR A 98 -5.50 -5.36 13.77
N LYS A 99 -6.63 -4.76 13.40
CA LYS A 99 -6.81 -3.29 13.28
C LYS A 99 -6.51 -2.50 14.56
N ASP A 100 -6.71 -3.11 15.74
CA ASP A 100 -6.41 -2.51 17.04
C ASP A 100 -4.93 -2.66 17.44
N LYS A 101 -4.15 -3.39 16.64
CA LYS A 101 -2.71 -3.65 16.79
C LYS A 101 -2.03 -3.71 15.40
N PRO A 102 -2.20 -2.67 14.56
CA PRO A 102 -1.96 -2.77 13.12
C PRO A 102 -0.50 -3.06 12.79
N ALA A 103 0.45 -2.68 13.65
CA ALA A 103 1.88 -2.94 13.47
C ALA A 103 2.26 -4.43 13.28
N GLN A 104 1.37 -5.37 13.64
CA GLN A 104 1.60 -6.81 13.46
C GLN A 104 1.47 -7.27 12.00
N ILE A 105 0.65 -6.60 11.18
CA ILE A 105 0.33 -7.02 9.80
C ILE A 105 0.26 -5.85 8.81
N ALA A 106 0.48 -4.63 9.28
CA ALA A 106 0.38 -3.40 8.51
C ALA A 106 1.47 -2.40 8.91
N CYS A 107 1.66 -1.39 8.07
CA CYS A 107 2.44 -0.19 8.34
C CYS A 107 1.55 1.04 8.19
N ARG A 108 1.76 2.02 9.07
CA ARG A 108 1.13 3.34 8.95
C ARG A 108 1.76 4.05 7.76
N LEU A 109 0.93 4.63 6.90
CA LEU A 109 1.41 5.45 5.79
C LEU A 109 1.98 6.77 6.32
N VAL A 110 3.18 7.13 5.85
CA VAL A 110 3.75 8.47 6.03
C VAL A 110 3.74 9.26 4.72
N ARG A 111 4.06 10.56 4.80
CA ARG A 111 4.01 11.46 3.63
C ARG A 111 4.83 10.91 2.45
N GLY A 112 4.17 10.79 1.30
CA GLY A 112 4.75 10.32 0.04
C GLY A 112 4.81 8.80 -0.12
N GLU A 113 4.29 8.03 0.85
CA GLU A 113 4.10 6.60 0.69
C GLU A 113 2.71 6.27 0.15
N VAL A 114 2.63 5.14 -0.55
CA VAL A 114 1.41 4.50 -1.01
C VAL A 114 1.43 3.02 -0.68
N CYS A 115 0.27 2.38 -0.77
CA CYS A 115 0.19 0.94 -0.57
C CYS A 115 0.54 0.23 -1.86
N ALA A 116 1.42 -0.76 -1.76
CA ALA A 116 1.82 -1.60 -2.87
C ALA A 116 1.53 -3.07 -2.58
N ARG A 117 1.19 -3.80 -3.65
CA ARG A 117 1.10 -5.26 -3.68
C ARG A 117 2.00 -5.75 -4.82
N PHE A 118 3.08 -6.42 -4.44
CA PHE A 118 4.07 -7.00 -5.34
C PHE A 118 3.79 -8.49 -5.51
N THR A 119 3.39 -8.92 -6.70
CA THR A 119 3.15 -10.32 -7.05
C THR A 119 4.33 -10.83 -7.86
N TYR A 120 5.06 -11.83 -7.33
CA TYR A 120 6.14 -12.48 -8.06
C TYR A 120 5.66 -13.81 -8.64
N ARG A 121 5.79 -13.97 -9.96
CA ARG A 121 5.48 -15.20 -10.67
C ARG A 121 6.71 -15.76 -11.37
N TYR A 122 6.81 -17.08 -11.38
CA TYR A 122 7.81 -17.81 -12.15
C TYR A 122 7.13 -18.89 -12.97
N ASN A 123 7.35 -18.89 -14.29
CA ASN A 123 6.74 -19.83 -15.23
C ASN A 123 5.20 -19.92 -15.08
N GLY A 124 4.54 -18.77 -14.91
CA GLY A 124 3.09 -18.65 -14.78
C GLY A 124 2.51 -18.98 -13.38
N ALA A 125 3.32 -19.47 -12.45
CA ALA A 125 2.88 -19.76 -11.07
C ALA A 125 3.25 -18.62 -10.12
N ILE A 126 2.35 -18.27 -9.19
CA ILE A 126 2.66 -17.31 -8.11
C ILE A 126 3.63 -17.99 -7.14
N GLU A 127 4.81 -17.39 -6.96
CA GLU A 127 5.79 -17.85 -5.98
C GLU A 127 5.60 -17.18 -4.62
N ASN A 128 5.34 -15.87 -4.62
CA ASN A 128 4.98 -15.11 -3.42
C ASN A 128 4.24 -13.82 -3.78
N ILE A 129 3.58 -13.24 -2.78
CA ILE A 129 3.01 -11.89 -2.85
C ILE A 129 3.48 -11.11 -1.64
N THR A 130 4.06 -9.93 -1.85
CA THR A 130 4.49 -9.03 -0.79
C THR A 130 3.61 -7.78 -0.76
N TYR A 131 3.04 -7.51 0.40
CA TYR A 131 2.26 -6.32 0.70
C TYR A 131 3.18 -5.33 1.43
N MET A 132 3.13 -4.05 1.10
CA MET A 132 4.02 -3.05 1.70
C MET A 132 3.52 -1.60 1.60
N CYS A 133 4.02 -0.75 2.49
CA CYS A 133 4.11 0.69 2.26
C CYS A 133 5.33 0.95 1.38
N ALA A 134 5.20 1.76 0.34
CA ALA A 134 6.28 2.07 -0.59
C ALA A 134 6.24 3.53 -1.02
N LYS A 135 7.42 4.11 -1.24
CA LYS A 135 7.56 5.32 -2.05
C LYS A 135 7.83 4.89 -3.47
N MET A 136 6.97 5.30 -4.38
CA MET A 136 7.07 4.91 -5.78
C MET A 136 7.15 6.14 -6.65
N ASN A 137 8.08 6.10 -7.61
CA ASN A 137 8.15 7.05 -8.69
C ASN A 137 7.71 6.31 -9.95
N VAL A 138 6.59 6.73 -10.52
CA VAL A 138 6.15 6.27 -11.84
C VAL A 138 6.44 7.40 -12.81
N ASP A 139 7.18 7.11 -13.88
CA ASP A 139 7.46 8.10 -14.90
C ASP A 139 6.15 8.65 -15.49
N ASN A 140 5.98 9.98 -15.44
CA ASN A 140 4.84 10.73 -15.96
C ASN A 140 3.47 10.50 -15.27
N GLU A 141 3.42 9.83 -14.12
CA GLU A 141 2.17 9.64 -13.36
C GLU A 141 2.36 9.99 -11.88
N SER A 142 1.31 10.57 -11.27
CA SER A 142 1.31 10.80 -9.82
C SER A 142 1.24 9.47 -9.09
N SER A 143 2.08 9.30 -8.06
CA SER A 143 2.10 8.11 -7.21
C SER A 143 0.78 7.80 -6.50
N THR A 144 -0.21 8.71 -6.55
CA THR A 144 -1.55 8.55 -5.96
C THR A 144 -2.58 7.82 -6.83
N ALA A 145 -2.32 7.56 -8.12
CA ALA A 145 -3.26 6.83 -8.95
C ALA A 145 -3.30 5.34 -8.57
N SER A 146 -4.50 4.74 -8.47
CA SER A 146 -4.64 3.29 -8.29
C SER A 146 -4.41 2.58 -9.63
N THR A 147 -3.33 1.83 -9.76
CA THR A 147 -2.89 1.23 -11.02
C THR A 147 -1.94 0.05 -10.80
N CYS A 148 -1.79 -0.81 -11.80
CA CYS A 148 -0.91 -1.96 -11.75
C CYS A 148 0.07 -1.93 -12.92
N TYR A 149 1.35 -2.19 -12.63
CA TYR A 149 2.41 -2.30 -13.62
C TYR A 149 2.93 -3.72 -13.65
N THR A 150 3.09 -4.28 -14.86
CA THR A 150 3.61 -5.63 -15.06
C THR A 150 4.87 -5.59 -15.89
N GLU A 151 5.86 -6.35 -15.47
CA GLU A 151 7.11 -6.57 -16.19
C GLU A 151 7.39 -8.07 -16.29
N ASP A 152 7.70 -8.57 -17.49
CA ASP A 152 8.23 -9.92 -17.69
C ASP A 152 9.71 -9.87 -18.06
N ARG A 153 10.52 -10.66 -17.36
CA ARG A 153 11.93 -10.90 -17.69
C ARG A 153 12.22 -12.39 -17.75
N SER A 154 12.07 -12.97 -18.95
CA SER A 154 12.46 -14.36 -19.24
C SER A 154 11.71 -15.36 -18.34
N GLY A 155 10.38 -15.23 -18.28
CA GLY A 155 9.52 -16.13 -17.50
C GLY A 155 9.45 -15.80 -16.00
N ARG A 156 10.04 -14.67 -15.59
CA ARG A 156 9.81 -14.03 -14.29
C ARG A 156 8.90 -12.84 -14.50
N GLU A 157 7.65 -12.97 -14.10
CA GLU A 157 6.66 -11.91 -14.18
C GLU A 157 6.53 -11.24 -12.82
N ILE A 158 6.63 -9.92 -12.82
CA ILE A 158 6.46 -9.06 -11.65
C ILE A 158 5.27 -8.16 -11.92
N GLU A 159 4.27 -8.21 -11.06
CA GLU A 159 3.15 -7.25 -11.05
C GLU A 159 3.23 -6.42 -9.77
N VAL A 160 3.16 -5.09 -9.92
CA VAL A 160 3.09 -4.16 -8.79
C VAL A 160 1.83 -3.32 -8.92
N CYS A 161 0.86 -3.57 -8.05
CA CYS A 161 -0.34 -2.76 -7.92
C CYS A 161 -0.16 -1.74 -6.80
N VAL A 162 -0.51 -0.48 -7.08
CA VAL A 162 -0.46 0.63 -6.12
C VAL A 162 -1.85 1.20 -5.88
N CYS A 163 -2.06 1.72 -4.68
CA CYS A 163 -3.29 2.43 -4.31
C CYS A 163 -3.06 3.30 -3.07
N GLU A 164 -3.98 4.24 -2.85
CA GLU A 164 -3.99 5.10 -1.67
C GLU A 164 -5.02 4.61 -0.64
N SER A 165 -4.55 4.31 0.58
CA SER A 165 -5.42 3.90 1.68
C SER A 165 -6.03 5.11 2.39
N VAL A 166 -7.22 4.92 2.96
CA VAL A 166 -7.94 5.93 3.74
C VAL A 166 -7.96 5.53 5.22
N ALA A 167 -7.84 6.52 6.10
CA ALA A 167 -7.92 6.30 7.55
C ALA A 167 -9.26 5.65 7.96
N GLY A 168 -9.22 4.76 8.95
CA GLY A 168 -10.39 4.04 9.46
C GLY A 168 -10.97 2.98 8.50
N LYS A 169 -10.34 2.74 7.35
CA LYS A 169 -10.76 1.72 6.37
C LYS A 169 -9.75 0.57 6.31
N THR A 170 -10.21 -0.57 5.81
CA THR A 170 -9.31 -1.69 5.45
C THR A 170 -8.28 -1.19 4.42
N PRO A 171 -6.98 -1.54 4.57
CA PRO A 171 -5.96 -1.17 3.61
C PRO A 171 -6.32 -1.49 2.16
N CYS A 172 -6.04 -0.56 1.24
CA CYS A 172 -6.44 -0.68 -0.16
C CYS A 172 -5.65 -1.75 -0.92
N ASN A 173 -4.41 -2.07 -0.49
CA ASN A 173 -3.59 -3.12 -1.09
C ASN A 173 -4.07 -4.52 -0.67
N ARG A 174 -5.35 -4.67 -0.39
CA ARG A 174 -5.99 -5.94 -0.05
C ARG A 174 -5.82 -6.96 -1.18
N ALA A 175 -5.98 -8.22 -0.81
CA ALA A 175 -6.09 -9.31 -1.77
C ALA A 175 -7.47 -9.21 -2.44
N ALA A 176 -7.65 -8.27 -3.37
CA ALA A 176 -8.86 -8.23 -4.17
C ALA A 176 -8.93 -9.57 -4.94
N THR A 177 -9.98 -10.35 -4.66
CA THR A 177 -10.40 -11.44 -5.52
C THR A 177 -10.44 -10.86 -6.94
N LEU A 178 -9.68 -11.47 -7.86
CA LEU A 178 -9.47 -11.05 -9.27
C LEU A 178 -10.76 -10.90 -10.11
N LEU A 179 -11.93 -10.83 -9.48
CA LEU A 179 -13.24 -10.83 -10.08
C LEU A 179 -13.74 -9.44 -10.49
N LEU A 180 -13.29 -8.35 -9.85
CA LEU A 180 -13.84 -7.02 -10.17
C LEU A 180 -13.21 -6.38 -11.41
N ASP A 181 -11.95 -6.68 -11.72
CA ASP A 181 -11.30 -6.14 -12.93
C ASP A 181 -11.79 -6.83 -14.23
N GLN A 182 -12.40 -8.01 -14.12
CA GLN A 182 -13.02 -8.73 -15.24
C GLN A 182 -14.45 -8.26 -15.55
N LEU A 183 -15.09 -7.50 -14.66
CA LEU A 183 -16.51 -7.14 -14.81
C LEU A 183 -16.73 -5.80 -15.52
N GLU A 184 -15.77 -4.88 -15.50
CA GLU A 184 -15.95 -3.56 -16.11
C GLU A 184 -15.80 -3.60 -17.65
N ARG A 185 -14.87 -4.39 -18.19
CA ARG A 185 -14.65 -4.51 -19.64
C ARG A 185 -15.85 -5.03 -20.46
N PRO A 186 -16.59 -6.09 -20.05
CA PRO A 186 -17.72 -6.58 -20.84
C PRO A 186 -18.95 -5.65 -20.80
N LEU A 187 -19.15 -4.89 -19.72
CA LEU A 187 -20.28 -3.96 -19.58
C LEU A 187 -20.14 -2.74 -20.49
N PHE A 188 -18.94 -2.17 -20.62
CA PHE A 188 -18.69 -1.07 -21.55
C PHE A 188 -18.84 -1.49 -23.03
N LEU A 189 -18.38 -2.69 -23.40
CA LEU A 189 -18.53 -3.20 -24.76
C LEU A 189 -20.00 -3.52 -25.10
N ALA A 190 -20.76 -4.10 -24.16
CA ALA A 190 -22.18 -4.33 -24.33
C ALA A 190 -22.98 -3.02 -24.49
N GLY A 191 -22.64 -1.99 -23.70
CA GLY A 191 -23.24 -0.65 -23.82
C GLY A 191 -23.01 -0.01 -25.19
N LEU A 192 -21.77 -0.07 -25.71
CA LEU A 192 -21.44 0.45 -27.04
C LEU A 192 -22.17 -0.30 -28.16
N ALA A 193 -22.27 -1.63 -28.06
CA ALA A 193 -23.00 -2.45 -29.03
C ALA A 193 -24.51 -2.10 -29.07
N ILE A 194 -25.13 -1.86 -27.91
CA ILE A 194 -26.53 -1.44 -27.82
C ILE A 194 -26.73 -0.06 -28.46
N ILE A 195 -25.84 0.90 -28.20
CA ILE A 195 -25.91 2.24 -28.80
C ILE A 195 -25.79 2.16 -30.33
N GLN A 196 -24.88 1.35 -30.86
CA GLN A 196 -24.74 1.15 -32.31
C GLN A 196 -25.97 0.49 -32.94
N LEU A 197 -26.58 -0.49 -32.28
CA LEU A 197 -27.82 -1.13 -32.74
C LEU A 197 -29.01 -0.17 -32.76
N LEU A 198 -29.12 0.71 -31.75
CA LEU A 198 -30.15 1.74 -31.70
C LEU A 198 -29.95 2.79 -32.80
N ALA A 199 -28.72 3.23 -33.05
CA ALA A 199 -28.40 4.16 -34.12
C ALA A 199 -28.71 3.59 -35.53
N LEU A 200 -28.44 2.31 -35.76
CA LEU A 200 -28.79 1.61 -37.00
C LEU A 200 -30.31 1.47 -37.18
N ARG A 201 -31.06 1.18 -36.11
CA ARG A 201 -32.53 1.16 -36.14
C ARG A 201 -33.12 2.52 -36.50
N MET A 202 -32.60 3.61 -35.92
CA MET A 202 -33.07 4.96 -36.21
C MET A 202 -32.75 5.39 -37.65
N SER A 203 -31.61 4.93 -38.19
CA SER A 203 -31.22 5.20 -39.58
C SER A 203 -32.03 4.40 -40.61
N GLY A 204 -32.59 3.25 -40.23
CA GLY A 204 -33.45 2.42 -41.08
C GLY A 204 -34.95 2.80 -41.07
N ILE A 205 -35.38 3.67 -40.14
CA ILE A 205 -36.76 4.19 -40.08
C ILE A 205 -36.95 5.39 -41.01
N VAL A 206 -35.86 5.97 -41.53
CA VAL A 206 -35.88 7.01 -42.58
C VAL A 206 -35.55 6.36 -43.93
N ARG A 207 -36.43 5.49 -44.41
CA ARG A 207 -36.49 5.10 -45.83
C ARG A 207 -37.87 4.62 -46.23
#